data_AF-A0A9W8GTR5-F1
#
_entry.id   AF-A0A9W8GTR5-F1
#
_cell.length_a   1.000
_cell.length_b   1.000
_cell.length_c   1.000
_cell.angle_alpha   90.00
_cell.angle_beta   90.00
_cell.angle_gamma   90.00
#
_symmetry.space_group_name_H-M   'P 1'
#
loop_
_entity.id
_entity.type
_entity.pdbx_description
1 polymer ?
#
loop_
_entity_poly.entity_id
_entity_poly.type
_entity_poly.pdbx_seq_one_letter_code
_entity_poly.pdbx_strand_id
1 'polypeptide(L)'
;MNSVGEIDRLISEASQSLFQRDRLVAFILKDTYLSQLQSLHETCEDLDATEELHTLYSIARRIVLLNDSSIFEHIVRDENIVGFIGMLEHDPKHPVERGIYRDFIRSGSHYKEAVPIGDAATENKIHQNFRLQYLKDVVLPGILDDGTLPVVNALIFFNNAQITNYLQNNESLLKDLFETLHESSDVEKKRNVVLFVRQFSVMTKTLPAVYR
;
A
#
# COMPACT_ATOMS: atom_id res chain seq x y z
N MET A 1 -11.34 16.79 -23.49
CA MET A 1 -10.61 16.68 -22.21
C MET A 1 -11.45 17.41 -21.19
N ASN A 2 -11.94 16.70 -20.16
CA ASN A 2 -12.73 17.36 -19.12
C ASN A 2 -11.79 18.24 -18.29
N SER A 3 -12.25 19.43 -17.91
CA SER A 3 -11.43 20.36 -17.13
C SER A 3 -11.19 19.80 -15.73
N VAL A 4 -10.07 20.14 -15.11
CA VAL A 4 -9.72 19.69 -13.75
C VAL A 4 -10.82 20.10 -12.74
N GLY A 5 -11.47 21.25 -12.95
CA GLY A 5 -12.61 21.69 -12.15
C GLY A 5 -13.88 20.85 -12.32
N GLU A 6 -14.13 20.28 -13.51
CA GLU A 6 -15.23 19.32 -13.70
C GLU A 6 -14.96 18.00 -12.98
N ILE A 7 -13.70 17.56 -12.91
CA ILE A 7 -13.32 16.35 -12.18
C ILE A 7 -13.53 16.55 -10.68
N ASP A 8 -13.10 17.69 -10.11
CA ASP A 8 -13.29 17.99 -8.68
C ASP A 8 -14.77 18.12 -8.29
N ARG A 9 -15.57 18.73 -9.18
CA ARG A 9 -17.01 18.86 -8.99
C ARG A 9 -17.73 17.52 -9.11
N LEU A 10 -17.37 16.68 -10.08
CA LEU A 10 -17.94 15.33 -10.23
C LEU A 10 -17.57 14.43 -9.04
N ILE A 11 -16.35 14.53 -8.50
CA ILE A 11 -15.95 13.80 -7.29
C ILE A 11 -16.74 14.28 -6.07
N SER A 12 -16.98 15.60 -5.95
CA SER A 12 -17.76 16.16 -4.84
C SER A 12 -19.25 15.83 -4.93
N GLU A 13 -19.87 15.90 -6.11
CA GLU A 13 -21.26 15.50 -6.32
C GLU A 13 -21.44 13.98 -6.13
N ALA A 14 -20.50 13.17 -6.64
CA ALA A 14 -20.53 11.72 -6.49
C ALA A 14 -20.40 11.25 -5.03
N SER A 15 -19.85 12.08 -4.14
CA SER A 15 -19.78 11.77 -2.72
C SER A 15 -21.13 11.83 -1.99
N GLN A 16 -22.17 12.42 -2.59
CA GLN A 16 -23.49 12.63 -1.96
C GLN A 16 -24.51 11.50 -2.22
N SER A 17 -24.23 10.55 -3.14
CA SER A 17 -25.09 9.41 -3.43
C SER A 17 -24.28 8.11 -3.54
N LEU A 18 -24.71 7.06 -2.83
CA LEU A 18 -24.04 5.74 -2.83
C LEU A 18 -23.81 5.20 -4.25
N PHE A 19 -24.79 5.37 -5.16
CA PHE A 19 -24.67 4.95 -6.55
C PHE A 19 -23.57 5.67 -7.33
N GLN A 20 -23.36 6.96 -7.05
CA GLN A 20 -22.34 7.75 -7.74
C GLN A 20 -20.94 7.45 -7.17
N ARG A 21 -20.85 7.18 -5.86
CA ARG A 21 -19.63 6.67 -5.22
C ARG A 21 -19.19 5.35 -5.84
N ASP A 22 -20.11 4.39 -6.01
CA ASP A 22 -19.79 3.09 -6.62
C ASP A 22 -19.30 3.26 -8.07
N ARG A 23 -19.91 4.17 -8.84
CA ARG A 23 -19.45 4.50 -10.20
C ARG A 23 -18.07 5.14 -10.22
N LEU A 24 -17.76 6.00 -9.24
CA LEU A 24 -16.46 6.63 -9.11
C LEU A 24 -15.38 5.59 -8.74
N VAL A 25 -15.67 4.71 -7.78
CA VAL A 25 -14.80 3.57 -7.43
C VAL A 25 -14.53 2.72 -8.67
N ALA A 26 -15.57 2.29 -9.38
CA ALA A 26 -15.42 1.50 -10.60
C ALA A 26 -14.63 2.21 -11.71
N PHE A 27 -14.67 3.54 -11.76
CA PHE A 27 -13.88 4.33 -12.70
C PHE A 27 -12.40 4.39 -12.29
N ILE A 28 -12.11 4.59 -11.01
CA ILE A 28 -10.74 4.62 -10.46
C ILE A 28 -10.05 3.26 -10.59
N LEU A 29 -10.79 2.17 -10.41
CA LEU A 29 -10.29 0.79 -10.53
C LEU A 29 -9.99 0.36 -11.97
N LYS A 30 -10.29 1.18 -12.98
CA LYS A 30 -9.82 0.92 -14.34
C LYS A 30 -8.30 1.07 -14.33
N ASP A 31 -7.58 0.05 -14.81
CA ASP A 31 -6.10 0.02 -14.81
C ASP A 31 -5.46 1.25 -15.50
N THR A 32 -6.22 1.96 -16.34
CA THR A 32 -5.76 3.17 -17.04
C THR A 32 -5.84 4.45 -16.21
N TYR A 33 -6.65 4.52 -15.14
CA TYR A 33 -6.92 5.80 -14.49
C TYR A 33 -5.76 6.27 -13.61
N LEU A 34 -5.26 5.42 -12.69
CA LEU A 34 -4.12 5.77 -11.85
C LEU A 34 -2.85 6.01 -12.69
N SER A 35 -2.65 5.23 -13.74
CA SER A 35 -1.52 5.42 -14.68
C SER A 35 -1.62 6.73 -15.48
N GLN A 36 -2.82 7.17 -15.86
CA GLN A 36 -3.03 8.49 -16.45
C GLN A 36 -2.76 9.63 -15.48
N LEU A 37 -3.20 9.51 -14.22
CA LEU A 37 -2.89 10.49 -13.18
C LEU A 37 -1.38 10.58 -12.93
N GLN A 38 -0.69 9.43 -12.88
CA GLN A 38 0.77 9.40 -12.77
C GLN A 38 1.44 10.08 -13.95
N SER A 39 1.03 9.79 -15.19
CA SER A 39 1.62 10.42 -16.38
C SER A 39 1.45 11.94 -16.38
N LEU A 40 0.29 12.41 -15.92
CA LEU A 40 0.03 13.84 -15.75
C LEU A 40 0.89 14.43 -14.62
N HIS A 41 1.01 13.73 -13.49
CA HIS A 41 1.86 14.14 -12.36
C HIS A 41 3.32 14.31 -12.78
N GLU A 42 3.88 13.34 -13.51
CA GLU A 42 5.24 13.41 -14.05
C GLU A 42 5.40 14.63 -14.99
N THR A 43 4.43 14.88 -15.87
CA THR A 43 4.44 16.06 -16.75
C THR A 43 4.39 17.38 -15.97
N CYS A 44 3.53 17.47 -14.95
CA CYS A 44 3.44 18.65 -14.10
C CYS A 44 4.72 18.88 -13.28
N GLU A 45 5.35 17.80 -12.82
CA GLU A 45 6.63 17.84 -12.12
C GLU A 45 7.79 18.31 -13.02
N ASP A 46 7.81 17.90 -14.29
CA ASP A 46 8.82 18.33 -15.27
C ASP A 46 8.67 19.80 -15.66
N LEU A 47 7.46 20.35 -15.55
CA LEU A 47 7.13 21.74 -15.85
C LEU A 47 7.15 22.65 -14.61
N ASP A 48 7.48 22.11 -13.42
CA ASP A 48 7.37 22.81 -12.13
C ASP A 48 5.99 23.47 -11.90
N ALA A 49 4.93 22.83 -12.41
CA ALA A 49 3.54 23.31 -12.43
C ALA A 49 2.87 23.15 -11.05
N THR A 50 3.24 24.02 -10.12
CA THR A 50 2.94 23.89 -8.67
C THR A 50 1.44 23.84 -8.37
N GLU A 51 0.62 24.66 -9.03
CA GLU A 51 -0.84 24.70 -8.80
C GLU A 51 -1.51 23.39 -9.26
N GLU A 52 -1.07 22.85 -10.39
CA GLU A 52 -1.52 21.57 -10.90
C GLU A 52 -1.08 20.41 -9.99
N LEU A 53 0.14 20.45 -9.43
CA LEU A 53 0.63 19.48 -8.46
C LEU A 53 -0.20 19.48 -7.17
N HIS A 54 -0.56 20.64 -6.64
CA HIS A 54 -1.47 20.75 -5.49
C HIS A 54 -2.87 20.20 -5.80
N THR A 55 -3.31 20.35 -7.05
CA THR A 55 -4.59 19.80 -7.49
C THR A 55 -4.54 18.27 -7.57
N LEU A 56 -3.44 17.70 -8.08
CA LEU A 56 -3.21 16.26 -8.11
C LEU A 56 -3.11 15.67 -6.69
N TYR A 57 -2.43 16.35 -5.77
CA TYR A 57 -2.45 16.01 -4.34
C TYR A 57 -3.89 15.94 -3.82
N SER A 58 -4.71 16.96 -4.11
CA SER A 58 -6.10 17.01 -3.65
C SER A 58 -6.94 15.87 -4.22
N ILE A 59 -6.72 15.48 -5.49
CA ILE A 59 -7.36 14.33 -6.12
C ILE A 59 -6.94 13.03 -5.42
N ALA A 60 -5.64 12.79 -5.24
CA ALA A 60 -5.13 11.59 -4.57
C ALA A 60 -5.67 11.49 -3.14
N ARG A 61 -5.70 12.60 -2.40
CA ARG A 61 -6.29 12.67 -1.06
C ARG A 61 -7.78 12.30 -1.06
N ARG A 62 -8.57 12.81 -2.02
CA ARG A 62 -9.99 12.46 -2.13
C ARG A 62 -10.20 10.99 -2.47
N ILE A 63 -9.32 10.39 -3.29
CA ILE A 63 -9.35 8.96 -3.60
C ILE A 63 -9.14 8.12 -2.33
N VAL A 64 -8.17 8.48 -1.47
CA VAL A 64 -7.94 7.81 -0.17
C VAL A 64 -9.19 7.87 0.71
N LEU A 65 -9.83 9.04 0.78
CA LEU A 65 -11.03 9.29 1.59
C LEU A 65 -12.31 8.65 1.04
N LEU A 66 -12.23 7.95 -0.10
CA LEU A 66 -13.32 7.07 -0.53
C LEU A 66 -13.44 5.83 0.34
N ASN A 67 -12.52 5.56 1.28
CA ASN A 67 -12.65 4.51 2.29
C ASN A 67 -13.08 3.15 1.70
N ASP A 68 -12.56 2.83 0.52
CA ASP A 68 -12.89 1.62 -0.24
C ASP A 68 -11.67 0.70 -0.28
N SER A 69 -11.85 -0.54 0.15
CA SER A 69 -10.74 -1.50 0.26
C SER A 69 -10.13 -1.83 -1.10
N SER A 70 -10.94 -1.91 -2.15
CA SER A 70 -10.47 -2.25 -3.50
C SER A 70 -9.58 -1.14 -4.09
N ILE A 71 -9.85 0.12 -3.73
CA ILE A 71 -9.00 1.26 -4.10
C ILE A 71 -7.63 1.12 -3.45
N PHE A 72 -7.57 0.81 -2.16
CA PHE A 72 -6.28 0.59 -1.48
C PHE A 72 -5.52 -0.58 -2.09
N GLU A 73 -6.19 -1.70 -2.37
CA GLU A 73 -5.58 -2.84 -3.06
C GLU A 73 -5.05 -2.47 -4.45
N HIS A 74 -5.73 -1.58 -5.17
CA HIS A 74 -5.28 -1.08 -6.47
C HIS A 74 -4.09 -0.11 -6.36
N ILE A 75 -4.09 0.78 -5.37
CA ILE A 75 -3.00 1.74 -5.10
C ILE A 75 -1.71 1.00 -4.75
N VAL A 76 -1.76 -0.04 -3.90
CA VAL A 76 -0.56 -0.72 -3.43
C VAL A 76 0.04 -1.72 -4.42
N ARG A 77 -0.48 -1.80 -5.66
CA ARG A 77 0.15 -2.60 -6.72
C ARG A 77 1.50 -2.01 -7.13
N ASP A 78 2.39 -2.86 -7.63
CA ASP A 78 3.77 -2.51 -8.02
C ASP A 78 3.78 -1.33 -9.00
N GLU A 79 2.89 -1.39 -9.98
CA GLU A 79 2.77 -0.41 -11.06
C GLU A 79 2.17 0.94 -10.63
N ASN A 80 1.45 0.99 -9.50
CA ASN A 80 0.66 2.16 -9.10
C ASN A 80 1.25 2.90 -7.88
N ILE A 81 1.88 2.18 -6.95
CA ILE A 81 2.22 2.72 -5.63
C ILE A 81 3.14 3.94 -5.71
N VAL A 82 4.16 3.89 -6.58
CA VAL A 82 5.16 4.95 -6.70
C VAL A 82 4.55 6.24 -7.26
N GLY A 83 3.75 6.14 -8.32
CA GLY A 83 3.05 7.30 -8.88
C GLY A 83 2.04 7.89 -7.90
N PHE A 84 1.30 7.01 -7.20
CA PHE A 84 0.27 7.46 -6.27
C PHE A 84 0.86 8.22 -5.06
N ILE A 85 1.89 7.68 -4.41
CA ILE A 85 2.54 8.39 -3.29
C ILE A 85 3.29 9.64 -3.75
N GLY A 86 3.78 9.67 -5.00
CA GLY A 86 4.39 10.86 -5.60
C GLY A 86 3.42 12.04 -5.64
N MET A 87 2.14 11.81 -5.97
CA MET A 87 1.12 12.86 -5.89
C MET A 87 0.89 13.35 -4.45
N LEU A 88 1.03 12.47 -3.46
CA LEU A 88 0.84 12.80 -2.04
C LEU A 88 2.00 13.60 -1.42
N GLU A 89 3.17 13.67 -2.07
CA GLU A 89 4.30 14.51 -1.64
C GLU A 89 4.02 16.01 -1.78
N HIS A 90 3.05 16.40 -2.62
CA HIS A 90 2.74 17.80 -2.95
C HIS A 90 1.64 18.40 -2.06
N ASP A 91 1.66 18.08 -0.75
CA ASP A 91 0.75 18.71 0.22
C ASP A 91 1.11 20.20 0.39
N PRO A 92 0.23 21.16 0.02
CA PRO A 92 0.50 22.58 0.21
C PRO A 92 0.58 23.00 1.69
N LYS A 93 0.04 22.20 2.62
CA LYS A 93 0.03 22.47 4.06
C LYS A 93 1.22 21.88 4.79
N HIS A 94 1.76 20.76 4.29
CA HIS A 94 2.86 20.05 4.91
C HIS A 94 3.88 19.64 3.84
N PRO A 95 4.70 20.58 3.36
CA PRO A 95 5.71 20.28 2.36
C PRO A 95 6.68 19.21 2.87
N VAL A 96 6.93 18.21 2.04
CA VAL A 96 7.99 17.22 2.26
C VAL A 96 9.03 17.32 1.15
N GLU A 97 10.21 16.76 1.38
CA GLU A 97 11.23 16.68 0.34
C GLU A 97 10.73 15.85 -0.85
N ARG A 98 10.80 16.39 -2.06
CA ARG A 98 10.36 15.70 -3.29
C ARG A 98 11.13 14.39 -3.43
N GLY A 99 10.39 13.30 -3.64
CA GLY A 99 10.95 11.95 -3.79
C GLY A 99 11.07 11.17 -2.48
N ILE A 100 10.90 11.78 -1.30
CA ILE A 100 11.10 11.10 -0.02
C ILE A 100 10.23 9.85 0.14
N TYR A 101 8.98 9.88 -0.34
CA TYR A 101 8.10 8.72 -0.26
C TYR A 101 8.45 7.68 -1.32
N ARG A 102 8.74 8.14 -2.54
CA ARG A 102 9.10 7.28 -3.68
C ARG A 102 10.40 6.54 -3.46
N ASP A 103 11.41 7.21 -2.93
CA ASP A 103 12.76 6.66 -2.74
C ASP A 103 12.79 5.58 -1.67
N PHE A 104 11.98 5.72 -0.62
CA PHE A 104 11.79 4.66 0.37
C PHE A 104 11.30 3.37 -0.32
N ILE A 105 10.19 3.43 -1.06
CA ILE A 105 9.65 2.25 -1.75
C ILE A 105 10.63 1.70 -2.80
N ARG A 106 11.33 2.57 -3.54
CA ARG A 106 12.31 2.18 -4.58
C ARG A 106 13.59 1.56 -4.03
N SER A 107 13.97 1.88 -2.79
CA SER A 107 15.24 1.41 -2.22
C SER A 107 15.34 -0.12 -2.14
N GLY A 108 14.21 -0.85 -2.25
CA GLY A 108 14.15 -2.32 -2.36
C GLY A 108 14.65 -3.07 -1.12
N SER A 109 15.24 -2.38 -0.15
CA SER A 109 15.93 -2.94 1.01
C SER A 109 15.01 -3.46 2.12
N HIS A 110 13.69 -3.33 1.92
CA HIS A 110 12.70 -3.52 2.96
C HIS A 110 12.12 -4.93 3.04
N TYR A 111 12.10 -5.66 1.92
CA TYR A 111 11.74 -7.07 1.92
C TYR A 111 13.02 -7.91 2.01
N LYS A 112 13.28 -8.44 3.21
CA LYS A 112 14.35 -9.41 3.44
C LYS A 112 13.74 -10.79 3.55
N GLU A 113 13.85 -11.56 2.48
CA GLU A 113 13.42 -12.94 2.46
C GLU A 113 14.35 -13.79 3.35
N ALA A 114 13.80 -14.37 4.42
CA ALA A 114 14.55 -15.23 5.32
C ALA A 114 14.78 -16.63 4.72
N VAL A 115 13.75 -17.15 4.06
CA VAL A 115 13.73 -18.35 3.22
C VAL A 115 12.79 -18.13 2.04
N PRO A 116 13.02 -18.76 0.89
CA PRO A 116 12.10 -18.70 -0.25
C PRO A 116 10.67 -19.05 0.15
N ILE A 117 9.71 -18.16 -0.10
CA ILE A 117 8.30 -18.45 0.15
C ILE A 117 7.76 -19.40 -0.91
N GLY A 118 8.06 -19.15 -2.19
CA GLY A 118 7.74 -20.07 -3.28
C GLY A 118 6.27 -20.08 -3.71
N ASP A 119 5.43 -19.26 -3.08
CA ASP A 119 4.06 -18.97 -3.49
C ASP A 119 3.90 -17.47 -3.79
N ALA A 120 3.78 -17.15 -5.08
CA ALA A 120 3.67 -15.79 -5.57
C ALA A 120 2.45 -15.05 -4.99
N ALA A 121 1.36 -15.75 -4.67
CA ALA A 121 0.19 -15.12 -4.06
C ALA A 121 0.50 -14.61 -2.64
N THR A 122 1.16 -15.44 -1.83
CA THR A 122 1.61 -15.08 -0.48
C THR A 122 2.68 -13.99 -0.50
N GLU A 123 3.65 -14.07 -1.42
CA GLU A 123 4.66 -13.02 -1.62
C GLU A 123 4.01 -11.67 -1.93
N ASN A 124 3.07 -11.64 -2.87
CA ASN A 124 2.29 -10.45 -3.18
C ASN A 124 1.58 -9.87 -1.96
N LYS A 125 0.98 -10.73 -1.12
CA LYS A 125 0.30 -10.30 0.11
C LYS A 125 1.26 -9.70 1.15
N ILE A 126 2.49 -10.20 1.23
CA ILE A 126 3.51 -9.62 2.10
C ILE A 126 3.94 -8.23 1.60
N HIS A 127 4.17 -8.08 0.29
CA HIS A 127 4.46 -6.78 -0.31
C HIS A 127 3.31 -5.78 -0.14
N GLN A 128 2.07 -6.23 -0.33
CA GLN A 128 0.88 -5.41 -0.06
C GLN A 128 0.85 -4.96 1.39
N ASN A 129 1.11 -5.84 2.36
CA ASN A 129 1.14 -5.46 3.78
C ASN A 129 2.21 -4.43 4.11
N PHE A 130 3.41 -4.60 3.56
CA PHE A 130 4.48 -3.62 3.71
C PHE A 130 4.05 -2.24 3.20
N ARG A 131 3.46 -2.16 2.00
CA ARG A 131 3.01 -0.91 1.40
C ARG A 131 1.82 -0.30 2.15
N LEU A 132 0.87 -1.11 2.61
CA LEU A 132 -0.26 -0.65 3.42
C LEU A 132 0.21 -0.07 4.75
N GLN A 133 1.19 -0.72 5.42
CA GLN A 133 1.80 -0.19 6.64
C GLN A 133 2.53 1.13 6.37
N TYR A 134 3.30 1.19 5.28
CA TYR A 134 4.00 2.42 4.90
C TYR A 134 3.02 3.58 4.61
N LEU A 135 1.96 3.32 3.85
CA LEU A 135 0.90 4.28 3.62
C LEU A 135 0.31 4.76 4.96
N LYS A 136 -0.08 3.83 5.83
CA LYS A 136 -0.69 4.12 7.12
C LYS A 136 0.20 4.97 8.03
N ASP A 137 1.45 4.56 8.22
CA ASP A 137 2.31 5.07 9.29
C ASP A 137 3.17 6.26 8.85
N VAL A 138 3.40 6.44 7.54
CA VAL A 138 4.30 7.48 7.01
C VAL A 138 3.59 8.46 6.08
N VAL A 139 2.82 7.97 5.10
CA VAL A 139 2.27 8.83 4.03
C VAL A 139 0.95 9.48 4.43
N LEU A 140 0.05 8.72 5.05
CA LEU A 140 -1.31 9.14 5.34
C LEU A 140 -1.58 9.77 6.73
N PRO A 141 -0.67 9.84 7.73
CA PRO A 141 -1.02 10.41 9.05
C PRO A 141 -1.72 11.78 9.03
N GLY A 142 -1.43 12.67 8.07
CA GLY A 142 -2.12 13.97 7.90
C GLY A 142 -3.43 13.92 7.09
N ILE A 143 -3.77 12.77 6.52
CA ILE A 143 -4.91 12.53 5.64
C ILE A 143 -5.95 11.61 6.29
N LEU A 144 -5.52 10.63 7.09
CA LEU A 144 -6.38 9.63 7.72
C LEU A 144 -7.54 10.28 8.48
N ASP A 145 -8.76 9.85 8.16
CA ASP A 145 -9.96 10.14 8.94
C ASP A 145 -10.44 8.89 9.71
N ASP A 146 -11.48 9.05 10.53
CA ASP A 146 -12.06 7.98 11.35
C ASP A 146 -12.56 6.78 10.50
N GLY A 147 -12.81 6.98 9.20
CA GLY A 147 -13.25 5.94 8.27
C GLY A 147 -12.10 5.24 7.52
N THR A 148 -11.00 5.92 7.27
CA THR A 148 -9.88 5.42 6.44
C THR A 148 -9.05 4.39 7.18
N LEU A 149 -8.67 4.70 8.42
CA LEU A 149 -7.77 3.87 9.21
C LEU A 149 -8.32 2.45 9.47
N PRO A 150 -9.62 2.26 9.77
CA PRO A 150 -10.23 0.94 9.85
C PRO A 150 -10.11 0.11 8.56
N VAL A 151 -10.26 0.73 7.38
CA VAL A 151 -10.16 0.03 6.08
C VAL A 151 -8.75 -0.51 5.86
N VAL A 152 -7.73 0.33 6.08
CA VAL A 152 -6.33 -0.08 5.94
C VAL A 152 -5.97 -1.19 6.93
N ASN A 153 -6.40 -1.06 8.20
CA ASN A 153 -6.17 -2.09 9.20
C ASN A 153 -6.87 -3.42 8.85
N ALA A 154 -8.09 -3.37 8.30
CA ALA A 154 -8.81 -4.56 7.87
C ALA A 154 -8.07 -5.29 6.73
N LEU A 155 -7.58 -4.55 5.73
CA LEU A 155 -6.77 -5.13 4.65
C LEU A 155 -5.50 -5.81 5.18
N ILE A 156 -4.76 -5.13 6.07
CA ILE A 156 -3.57 -5.71 6.71
C ILE A 156 -3.93 -6.99 7.47
N PHE A 157 -5.06 -6.98 8.18
CA PHE A 157 -5.56 -8.15 8.91
C PHE A 157 -5.88 -9.32 7.98
N PHE A 158 -6.61 -9.10 6.89
CA PHE A 158 -6.95 -10.16 5.93
C PHE A 158 -5.71 -10.75 5.25
N ASN A 159 -4.77 -9.90 4.86
CA ASN A 159 -3.50 -10.36 4.31
C ASN A 159 -2.71 -11.18 5.34
N ASN A 160 -2.63 -10.73 6.61
CA ASN A 160 -1.99 -11.48 7.68
C ASN A 160 -2.63 -12.85 7.90
N ALA A 161 -3.97 -12.95 7.82
CA ALA A 161 -4.67 -14.22 7.94
C ALA A 161 -4.30 -15.19 6.81
N GLN A 162 -4.24 -14.70 5.56
CA GLN A 162 -3.84 -15.52 4.40
C GLN A 162 -2.38 -15.95 4.47
N ILE A 163 -1.46 -15.02 4.77
CA ILE A 163 -0.03 -15.32 4.96
C ILE A 163 0.13 -16.36 6.09
N THR A 164 -0.60 -16.19 7.19
CA THR A 164 -0.53 -17.12 8.31
C THR A 164 -1.00 -18.51 7.92
N ASN A 165 -2.13 -18.60 7.23
CA ASN A 165 -2.68 -19.86 6.77
C ASN A 165 -1.71 -20.58 5.81
N TYR A 166 -1.05 -19.85 4.91
CA TYR A 166 -0.02 -20.43 4.04
C TYR A 166 1.14 -21.01 4.84
N LEU A 167 1.71 -20.21 5.75
CA LEU A 167 2.88 -20.61 6.53
C LEU A 167 2.59 -21.79 7.47
N GLN A 168 1.38 -21.86 8.06
CA GLN A 168 0.98 -22.97 8.92
C GLN A 168 0.84 -24.30 8.16
N ASN A 169 0.44 -24.25 6.88
CA ASN A 169 0.22 -25.44 6.07
C ASN A 169 1.45 -25.82 5.21
N ASN A 170 2.52 -25.03 5.24
CA ASN A 170 3.76 -25.30 4.51
C ASN A 170 4.85 -25.86 5.43
N GLU A 171 4.77 -27.17 5.70
CA GLU A 171 5.74 -27.88 6.55
C GLU A 171 7.18 -27.78 6.04
N SER A 172 7.38 -27.80 4.71
CA SER A 172 8.71 -27.64 4.10
C SER A 172 9.34 -26.29 4.42
N LEU A 173 8.59 -25.20 4.30
CA LEU A 173 9.09 -23.86 4.59
C LEU A 173 9.44 -23.72 6.08
N LEU A 174 8.61 -24.26 6.97
CA LEU A 174 8.91 -24.29 8.41
C LEU A 174 10.21 -25.06 8.68
N LYS A 175 10.40 -26.22 8.03
CA LYS A 175 11.64 -27.00 8.14
C LYS A 175 12.84 -26.18 7.68
N ASP A 176 12.75 -25.54 6.52
CA ASP A 176 13.83 -24.72 5.95
C ASP A 176 14.20 -23.51 6.85
N LEU A 177 13.21 -22.90 7.51
CA LEU A 177 13.45 -21.84 8.52
C LEU A 177 14.27 -22.37 9.70
N PHE A 178 13.88 -23.52 10.27
CA PHE A 178 14.57 -24.10 11.40
C PHE A 178 15.97 -24.61 11.03
N GLU A 179 16.12 -25.24 9.87
CA GLU A 179 17.42 -25.67 9.34
C GLU A 179 18.35 -24.46 9.13
N THR A 180 17.86 -23.38 8.51
CA THR A 180 18.62 -22.14 8.34
C THR A 180 19.06 -21.57 9.70
N LEU A 181 18.21 -21.62 10.72
CA LEU A 181 18.53 -21.13 12.07
C LEU A 181 19.60 -21.99 12.79
N HIS A 182 19.70 -23.28 12.49
CA HIS A 182 20.70 -24.16 13.11
C HIS A 182 22.00 -24.18 12.32
N GLU A 183 21.91 -24.40 11.00
CA GLU A 183 23.03 -24.80 10.15
C GLU A 183 23.74 -23.64 9.45
N SER A 184 23.09 -22.48 9.28
CA SER A 184 23.70 -21.35 8.57
C SER A 184 24.95 -20.80 9.31
N SER A 185 26.07 -20.63 8.63
CA SER A 185 27.21 -19.86 9.16
C SER A 185 27.00 -18.34 9.04
N ASP A 186 26.01 -17.91 8.25
CA ASP A 186 25.68 -16.50 8.03
C ASP A 186 24.77 -15.97 9.16
N VAL A 187 25.33 -15.03 9.93
CA VAL A 187 24.67 -14.36 11.06
C VAL A 187 23.51 -13.49 10.61
N GLU A 188 23.61 -12.81 9.46
CA GLU A 188 22.54 -11.97 8.94
C GLU A 188 21.36 -12.81 8.45
N LYS A 189 21.64 -13.97 7.82
CA LYS A 189 20.59 -14.91 7.45
C LYS A 189 19.84 -15.46 8.68
N LYS A 190 20.56 -15.84 9.73
CA LYS A 190 19.97 -16.25 11.01
C LYS A 190 19.12 -15.15 11.64
N ARG A 191 19.63 -13.91 11.62
CA ARG A 191 18.91 -12.73 12.11
C ARG A 191 17.61 -12.51 11.33
N ASN A 192 17.62 -12.62 10.01
CA ASN A 192 16.43 -12.48 9.17
C ASN A 192 15.38 -13.56 9.51
N VAL A 193 15.79 -14.81 9.73
CA VAL A 193 14.89 -15.89 10.19
C VAL A 193 14.26 -15.55 11.55
N VAL A 194 15.06 -15.09 12.52
CA VAL A 194 14.52 -14.71 13.85
C VAL A 194 13.52 -13.55 13.73
N LEU A 195 13.82 -12.54 12.91
CA LEU A 195 12.92 -11.43 12.65
C LEU A 195 11.62 -11.89 11.98
N PHE A 196 11.72 -12.77 11.00
CA PHE A 196 10.56 -13.37 10.32
C PHE A 196 9.66 -14.13 11.30
N VAL A 197 10.23 -15.05 12.11
CA VAL A 197 9.47 -15.82 13.11
C VAL A 197 8.84 -14.90 14.16
N ARG A 198 9.55 -13.85 14.59
CA ARG A 198 8.99 -12.83 15.49
C ARG A 198 7.79 -12.12 14.85
N GLN A 199 7.92 -11.68 13.61
CA GLN A 199 6.85 -10.99 12.90
C GLN A 199 5.64 -11.91 12.71
N PHE A 200 5.87 -13.18 12.34
CA PHE A 200 4.83 -14.21 12.26
C PHE A 200 4.12 -14.44 13.60
N SER A 201 4.87 -14.49 14.69
CA SER A 201 4.32 -14.63 16.04
C SER A 201 3.48 -13.42 16.46
N VAL A 202 3.81 -12.23 15.99
CA VAL A 202 2.99 -11.02 16.22
C VAL A 202 1.71 -11.08 15.38
N MET A 203 1.83 -11.45 14.11
CA MET A 203 0.69 -11.58 13.18
C MET A 203 -0.35 -12.57 13.72
N THR A 204 0.06 -13.78 14.10
CA THR A 204 -0.81 -14.83 14.68
C THR A 204 -1.50 -14.38 15.97
N LYS A 205 -0.84 -13.60 16.83
CA LYS A 205 -1.45 -13.06 18.06
C LYS A 205 -2.57 -12.06 17.77
N THR A 206 -2.50 -11.33 16.66
CA THR A 206 -3.57 -10.39 16.27
C THR A 206 -4.79 -11.07 15.65
N LEU A 207 -4.67 -12.34 15.27
CA LEU A 207 -5.78 -13.12 14.71
C LEU A 207 -6.74 -13.64 15.82
N PRO A 208 -8.07 -13.68 15.55
CA PRO A 208 -9.05 -14.33 16.41
C PRO A 208 -8.70 -15.80 16.63
N ALA A 209 -9.15 -16.38 17.76
CA ALA A 209 -8.84 -17.76 18.15
C ALA A 209 -9.27 -18.82 17.12
N VAL A 210 -10.17 -18.49 16.18
CA VAL A 210 -10.60 -19.40 15.10
C VAL A 210 -9.50 -19.57 14.02
N TYR A 211 -8.55 -18.65 13.94
CA TYR A 211 -7.44 -18.63 12.96
C TYR A 211 -6.07 -18.88 13.61
N ARG A 212 -6.03 -19.22 14.90
CA ARG A 212 -4.82 -19.63 15.62
C ARG A 212 -4.76 -21.15 15.67
#